data_AF-A0A7X8WC42-F1
#
_entry.id   AF-A0A7X8WC42-F1
#
_cell.length_a   1.000
_cell.length_b   1.000
_cell.length_c   1.000
_cell.angle_alpha   90.00
_cell.angle_beta   90.00
_cell.angle_gamma   90.00
#
_symmetry.space_group_name_H-M   'P 1'
#
loop_
_entity.id
_entity.type
_entity.pdbx_description
1 polymer ?
#
loop_
_entity_poly.entity_id
_entity_poly.type
_entity_poly.pdbx_seq_one_letter_code
_entity_poly.pdbx_strand_id
1 'polypeptide(L)'
;MAVRGQIERLTKQHKLSEGVLGIFNSVSKEHDINVGTVAKATMQYLVEQYPYLKFRHRPSISKKEINDSLKKIDDELGQTLFVNNSRIKPDGG
;
A
#
# COMPACT_ATOMS: atom_id res chain seq x y z
N MET A 1 -28.83 20.46 9.43
CA MET A 1 -28.55 20.23 8.00
C MET A 1 -27.42 21.16 7.60
N ALA A 2 -26.32 20.65 7.03
CA ALA A 2 -25.24 21.51 6.58
C ALA A 2 -25.75 22.49 5.50
N VAL A 3 -25.45 23.78 5.66
CA VAL A 3 -25.94 24.84 4.76
C VAL A 3 -25.37 24.60 3.37
N ARG A 4 -26.21 24.65 2.33
CA ARG A 4 -25.88 24.28 0.94
C ARG A 4 -24.58 24.91 0.41
N GLY A 5 -24.30 26.17 0.78
CA GLY A 5 -23.06 26.86 0.40
C GLY A 5 -21.79 26.31 1.07
N GLN A 6 -21.90 25.73 2.27
CA GLN A 6 -20.76 25.11 2.96
C GLN A 6 -20.33 23.82 2.24
N ILE A 7 -21.30 23.04 1.74
CA ILE A 7 -21.06 21.81 0.97
C ILE A 7 -20.35 22.16 -0.34
N GLU A 8 -20.85 23.14 -1.08
CA GLU A 8 -20.23 23.57 -2.35
C GLU A 8 -18.79 24.07 -2.18
N ARG A 9 -18.51 24.83 -1.12
CA ARG A 9 -17.16 25.28 -0.78
C ARG A 9 -16.23 24.10 -0.49
N LEU A 10 -16.67 23.16 0.35
CA LEU A 10 -15.90 21.97 0.72
C LEU A 10 -15.64 21.07 -0.49
N THR A 11 -16.62 20.87 -1.37
CA THR A 11 -16.44 20.08 -2.60
C THR A 11 -15.45 20.75 -3.56
N LYS A 12 -15.50 22.07 -3.73
CA LYS A 12 -14.51 22.80 -4.56
C LYS A 12 -13.10 22.68 -3.97
N GLN A 13 -12.96 22.85 -2.66
CA GLN A 13 -11.66 22.69 -1.96
C GLN A 13 -11.11 21.26 -2.12
N HIS A 14 -11.95 20.24 -1.96
CA HIS A 14 -11.53 18.85 -2.09
C HIS A 14 -11.14 18.47 -3.54
N LYS A 15 -11.80 19.06 -4.54
CA LYS A 15 -11.41 18.88 -5.95
C LYS A 15 -10.09 19.60 -6.27
N LEU A 16 -9.88 20.81 -5.72
CA LEU A 16 -8.63 21.57 -5.84
C LEU A 16 -7.45 20.86 -5.17
N SER A 17 -7.68 20.16 -4.06
CA SER A 17 -6.67 19.38 -3.35
C SER A 17 -6.42 18.00 -3.96
N GLU A 18 -6.96 17.71 -5.15
CA GLU A 18 -6.94 16.38 -5.79
C GLU A 18 -7.37 15.25 -4.83
N GLY A 19 -8.39 15.54 -4.01
CA GLY A 19 -8.91 14.64 -3.01
C GLY A 19 -7.89 14.34 -1.91
N VAL A 20 -7.45 13.09 -1.85
CA VAL A 20 -6.54 12.57 -0.81
C VAL A 20 -5.10 13.06 -1.02
N LEU A 21 -4.71 13.40 -2.25
CA LEU A 21 -3.34 13.81 -2.59
C LEU A 21 -2.92 15.14 -1.96
N GLY A 22 -3.88 16.01 -1.64
CA GLY A 22 -3.67 17.27 -0.92
C GLY A 22 -3.87 17.19 0.59
N ILE A 23 -4.26 16.02 1.13
CA ILE A 23 -4.29 15.76 2.58
C ILE A 23 -2.87 15.43 3.08
N PHE A 24 -2.09 14.72 2.27
CA PHE A 24 -0.70 14.43 2.57
C PHE A 24 0.17 15.66 2.37
N ASN A 25 0.81 16.11 3.45
CA ASN A 25 1.80 17.17 3.38
C ASN A 25 3.08 16.68 2.66
N SER A 26 3.96 17.59 2.27
CA SER A 26 5.22 17.27 1.58
C SER A 26 6.07 16.25 2.34
N VAL A 27 6.06 16.33 3.68
CA VAL A 27 6.81 15.42 4.57
C VAL A 27 6.30 13.98 4.48
N SER A 28 4.98 13.77 4.41
CA SER A 28 4.40 12.42 4.23
C SER A 28 4.74 11.82 2.88
N LYS A 29 4.80 12.65 1.82
CA LYS A 29 5.20 12.21 0.47
C LYS A 29 6.69 11.85 0.41
N GLU A 30 7.53 12.60 1.10
CA GLU A 30 8.97 12.33 1.21
C GLU A 30 9.24 11.05 2.02
N HIS A 31 8.52 10.84 3.13
CA HIS A 31 8.61 9.61 3.92
C HIS A 31 8.27 8.36 3.10
N ASP A 32 7.23 8.41 2.26
CA ASP A 32 6.83 7.32 1.37
C ASP A 32 7.94 6.93 0.37
N ILE A 33 8.59 7.94 -0.25
CA ILE A 33 9.74 7.75 -1.15
C ILE A 33 10.93 7.14 -0.40
N ASN A 34 11.14 7.56 0.85
CA ASN A 34 12.28 7.12 1.67
C ASN A 34 12.18 5.63 2.04
N VAL A 35 11.01 5.14 2.45
CA VAL A 35 10.86 3.75 2.92
C VAL A 35 11.03 2.74 1.76
N GLY A 36 10.44 3.00 0.59
CA GLY A 36 10.62 2.12 -0.57
C GLY A 36 12.06 2.09 -1.10
N THR A 37 12.77 3.21 -1.00
CA THR A 37 14.19 3.31 -1.38
C THR A 37 15.07 2.50 -0.42
N VAL A 38 14.83 2.61 0.89
CA VAL A 38 15.54 1.85 1.92
C VAL A 38 15.29 0.34 1.78
N ALA A 39 14.06 -0.08 1.45
CA ALA A 39 13.74 -1.49 1.23
C ALA A 39 14.56 -2.09 0.07
N LYS A 40 14.71 -1.35 -1.04
CA LYS A 40 15.53 -1.77 -2.18
C LYS A 40 17.02 -1.81 -1.85
N ALA A 41 17.54 -0.81 -1.14
CA ALA A 41 18.93 -0.79 -0.69
C ALA A 41 19.24 -1.98 0.23
N THR A 42 18.33 -2.30 1.15
CA THR A 42 18.43 -3.48 2.02
C THR A 42 18.48 -4.77 1.20
N MET A 43 17.64 -4.91 0.16
CA MET A 43 17.67 -6.07 -0.72
C MET A 43 19.02 -6.20 -1.45
N GLN A 44 19.56 -5.10 -1.95
CA GLN A 44 20.86 -5.10 -2.63
C GLN A 44 21.97 -5.57 -1.67
N TYR A 45 21.98 -5.03 -0.45
CA TYR A 45 22.92 -5.47 0.58
C TYR A 45 22.80 -6.97 0.86
N LEU A 46 21.59 -7.52 0.97
CA LEU A 46 21.37 -8.96 1.18
C LEU A 46 21.89 -9.82 0.02
N VAL A 47 21.75 -9.36 -1.23
CA VAL A 47 22.29 -10.05 -2.40
C VAL A 47 23.83 -10.07 -2.38
N GLU A 48 24.46 -8.98 -1.96
CA GLU A 48 25.92 -8.88 -1.82
C GLU A 48 26.45 -9.78 -0.69
N GLN A 49 25.76 -9.82 0.46
CA GLN A 49 26.17 -10.64 1.61
C GLN A 49 25.89 -12.13 1.42
N TYR A 50 24.82 -12.49 0.71
CA TYR A 50 24.38 -13.87 0.55
C TYR A 50 24.15 -14.22 -0.93
N PRO A 51 25.22 -14.28 -1.74
CA PRO A 51 25.12 -14.43 -3.20
C PRO A 51 24.52 -15.77 -3.66
N TYR A 52 24.50 -16.77 -2.78
CA TYR A 52 23.91 -18.08 -3.03
C TYR A 52 22.39 -18.13 -2.75
N LEU A 53 21.81 -17.11 -2.12
CA LEU A 53 20.38 -16.99 -1.88
C LEU A 53 19.72 -16.13 -2.96
N LYS A 54 18.42 -16.36 -3.19
CA LYS A 54 17.63 -15.57 -4.14
C LYS A 54 16.66 -14.68 -3.38
N PHE A 55 16.86 -13.38 -3.49
CA PHE A 55 15.98 -12.36 -2.90
C PHE A 55 15.06 -11.77 -3.96
N ARG A 56 13.88 -11.33 -3.54
CA ARG A 56 12.94 -10.59 -4.39
C ARG A 56 12.25 -9.50 -3.59
N HIS A 57 12.11 -8.32 -4.19
CA HIS A 57 11.24 -7.25 -3.71
C HIS A 57 9.93 -7.29 -4.48
N ARG A 58 8.80 -7.03 -3.80
CA ARG A 58 7.48 -6.96 -4.42
C ARG A 58 6.79 -5.73 -3.87
N PRO A 59 6.11 -4.92 -4.70
CA PRO A 59 5.41 -3.71 -4.25
C PRO A 59 3.98 -3.99 -3.75
N SER A 60 3.52 -5.24 -3.81
CA SER A 60 2.15 -5.61 -3.48
C SER A 60 1.99 -7.10 -3.29
N ILE A 61 0.99 -7.46 -2.49
CA ILE A 61 0.52 -8.83 -2.29
C ILE A 61 -1.00 -8.89 -2.50
N SER A 62 -1.44 -9.93 -3.23
CA SER A 62 -2.87 -10.10 -3.54
C SER A 62 -3.62 -10.65 -2.32
N LYS A 63 -4.90 -10.28 -2.16
CA LYS A 63 -5.73 -10.86 -1.10
C LYS A 63 -5.91 -12.37 -1.26
N LYS A 64 -5.92 -12.85 -2.51
CA LYS A 64 -5.93 -14.28 -2.83
C LYS A 64 -4.73 -15.00 -2.24
N GLU A 65 -3.52 -14.48 -2.44
CA GLU A 65 -2.28 -15.07 -1.89
C GLU A 65 -2.30 -15.14 -0.35
N ILE A 66 -2.85 -14.11 0.30
CA ILE A 66 -3.04 -14.11 1.77
C ILE A 66 -4.01 -15.23 2.17
N ASN A 67 -5.18 -15.30 1.53
CA ASN A 67 -6.18 -16.33 1.81
C ASN A 67 -5.65 -17.74 1.59
N ASP A 68 -4.94 -17.98 0.47
CA ASP A 68 -4.33 -19.27 0.14
C ASP A 68 -3.25 -19.65 1.17
N SER A 69 -2.58 -18.68 1.79
CA SER A 69 -1.60 -18.93 2.86
C SER A 69 -2.28 -19.25 4.19
N LEU A 70 -3.39 -18.58 4.50
CA LEU A 70 -4.19 -18.84 5.70
C LEU A 70 -4.81 -20.25 5.67
N LYS A 71 -5.30 -20.70 4.50
CA LYS A 71 -5.88 -22.04 4.33
C LYS A 71 -4.90 -23.18 4.58
N LYS A 72 -3.59 -22.95 4.41
CA LYS A 72 -2.57 -23.95 4.75
C LYS A 72 -2.43 -24.18 6.26
N ILE A 73 -2.91 -23.23 7.06
CA ILE A 73 -2.91 -23.32 8.52
C ILE A 73 -4.21 -23.96 8.99
N ASP A 74 -5.34 -23.47 8.47
CA ASP A 74 -6.67 -23.93 8.83
C ASP A 74 -7.65 -23.68 7.67
N ASP A 75 -8.41 -24.73 7.29
CA ASP A 75 -9.34 -24.71 6.17
C ASP A 75 -10.52 -23.74 6.37
N GLU A 76 -10.80 -23.30 7.58
CA GLU A 76 -11.82 -22.29 7.90
C GLU A 76 -11.30 -20.84 7.73
N LEU A 77 -9.99 -20.62 7.60
CA LEU A 77 -9.42 -19.27 7.39
C LEU A 77 -9.35 -18.87 5.91
N GLY A 78 -9.33 -17.56 5.63
CA GLY A 78 -9.14 -17.05 4.26
C GLY A 78 -10.34 -17.27 3.31
N GLN A 79 -11.58 -17.28 3.82
CA GLN A 79 -12.76 -17.60 3.00
C GLN A 79 -13.24 -16.49 2.07
N THR A 80 -13.01 -15.23 2.42
CA THR A 80 -13.69 -14.12 1.76
C THR A 80 -12.82 -13.41 0.73
N LEU A 81 -13.34 -13.30 -0.49
CA LEU A 81 -12.78 -12.49 -1.57
C LEU A 81 -13.91 -11.82 -2.36
N PHE A 82 -14.32 -10.63 -1.94
CA PHE A 82 -15.41 -9.88 -2.59
C PHE A 82 -14.97 -9.21 -3.90
N VAL A 83 -13.70 -8.80 -3.97
CA VAL A 83 -13.11 -8.16 -5.15
C VAL A 83 -11.93 -9.01 -5.60
N ASN A 84 -12.05 -9.64 -6.77
CA ASN A 84 -11.06 -10.61 -7.27
C ASN A 84 -9.65 -10.02 -7.40
N ASN A 85 -9.54 -8.75 -7.80
CA ASN A 85 -8.26 -8.08 -8.03
C ASN A 85 -7.74 -7.31 -6.81
N SER A 86 -8.35 -7.53 -5.62
CA SER A 86 -7.95 -6.86 -4.39
C SER A 86 -6.53 -7.23 -3.97
N ARG A 87 -5.78 -6.20 -3.53
CA ARG A 87 -4.38 -6.29 -3.13
C ARG A 87 -4.07 -5.22 -2.12
N ILE A 88 -3.08 -5.47 -1.28
CA ILE A 88 -2.46 -4.45 -0.44
C ILE A 88 -1.13 -4.04 -1.06
N LYS A 89 -0.79 -2.76 -0.94
CA LYS A 89 0.46 -2.16 -1.40
C LYS A 89 1.09 -1.46 -0.20
N PRO A 90 2.02 -2.13 0.51
CA PRO A 90 2.81 -1.45 1.53
C PRO A 90 3.69 -0.39 0.88
N ASP A 91 3.86 0.74 1.57
CA ASP A 91 4.63 1.90 1.09
C ASP A 91 6.10 1.56 0.79
N GLY A 92 6.69 0.65 1.58
CA GLY A 92 8.03 0.11 1.35
C GLY A 92 8.13 -1.00 0.30
N GLY A 93 6.99 -1.46 -0.21
CA GLY A 93 6.80 -2.76 -0.88
C GLY A 93 6.48 -3.89 0.08
#